data_AF-A0A524GY45-F1
#
_entry.id   AF-A0A524GY45-F1
#
_cell.length_a   1.000
_cell.length_b   1.000
_cell.length_c   1.000
_cell.angle_alpha   90.00
_cell.angle_beta   90.00
_cell.angle_gamma   90.00
#
_symmetry.space_group_name_H-M   'P 1'
#
loop_
_entity.id
_entity.type
_entity.pdbx_description
1 polymer ?
#
loop_
_entity_poly.entity_id
_entity_poly.type
_entity_poly.pdbx_seq_one_letter_code
_entity_poly.pdbx_strand_id
1 'polypeptide(L)' 'MIEGLFDYSLWGLFLDSFLAATVVPFSSEALLTFLIINGTDAHTAVLVASAGNWLGGMSSYAIGYLG' A
#
# COMPACT_ATOMS: atom_id res chain seq x y z
N MET A 1 -10.39 8.88 20.48
CA MET A 1 -10.24 7.41 20.36
C MET A 1 -10.52 6.97 18.91
N ILE A 2 -9.80 7.52 17.93
CA ILE A 2 -9.88 7.12 16.51
C ILE A 2 -8.48 6.83 15.95
N GLU A 3 -7.42 6.93 16.76
CA GLU A 3 -6.03 6.77 16.29
C GLU A 3 -5.73 5.33 15.87
N GLY A 4 -6.32 4.32 16.53
CA GLY A 4 -6.08 2.92 16.18
C GLY A 4 -6.68 2.47 14.85
N LEU A 5 -7.79 3.04 14.38
CA LEU A 5 -8.44 2.58 13.14
C LEU A 5 -7.70 3.08 11.89
N PHE A 6 -7.14 4.29 11.93
CA PHE A 6 -6.33 4.83 10.85
C PHE A 6 -5.03 4.04 10.66
N ASP A 7 -4.38 3.61 11.75
CA ASP A 7 -3.18 2.79 11.66
C ASP A 7 -3.45 1.44 10.96
N TYR A 8 -4.49 0.71 11.35
CA TYR A 8 -4.83 -0.56 10.69
C TYR A 8 -5.14 -0.38 9.19
N SER A 9 -5.80 0.72 8.84
CA SER A 9 -6.11 1.10 7.46
C SER A 9 -4.87 1.41 6.62
N LEU A 10 -3.92 2.17 7.16
CA LEU A 10 -2.68 2.55 6.47
C LEU A 10 -1.73 1.35 6.34
N TRP A 11 -1.62 0.51 7.37
CA TRP A 11 -0.85 -0.72 7.29
C TRP A 11 -1.43 -1.70 6.26
N GLY A 12 -2.76 -1.79 6.16
CA GLY A 12 -3.45 -2.57 5.12
C GLY A 12 -3.12 -2.04 3.72
N LEU A 13 -3.18 -0.73 3.51
CA LEU A 13 -2.81 -0.10 2.24
C LEU A 13 -1.35 -0.32 1.87
N PHE A 14 -0.43 -0.22 2.84
CA PHE A 14 0.98 -0.48 2.64
C PHE A 14 1.22 -1.92 2.18
N LEU A 15 0.62 -2.89 2.88
CA LEU A 15 0.79 -4.32 2.56
C LEU A 15 0.21 -4.66 1.18
N ASP A 16 -0.96 -4.10 0.88
CA ASP A 16 -1.63 -4.25 -0.41
C ASP A 16 -0.79 -3.69 -1.55
N SER A 17 -0.27 -2.47 -1.40
CA SER A 17 0.60 -1.81 -2.39
C SER A 17 1.93 -2.56 -2.56
N PHE A 18 2.48 -3.11 -1.48
CA PHE A 18 3.70 -3.91 -1.49
C PHE A 18 3.51 -5.27 -2.21
N LEU A 19 2.38 -5.94 -1.96
CA LEU A 19 2.02 -7.19 -2.63
C LEU A 19 1.65 -6.97 -4.10
N ALA A 20 0.98 -5.87 -4.40
CA ALA A 20 0.65 -5.45 -5.76
C ALA A 20 1.91 -5.23 -6.62
N ALA A 21 2.96 -4.66 -6.03
CA ALA A 21 4.22 -4.40 -6.71
C ALA A 21 5.13 -5.63 -6.86
N THR A 22 4.90 -6.70 -6.09
CA THR A 22 5.80 -7.86 -6.09
C THR A 22 5.43 -8.89 -7.16
N VAL A 23 4.24 -9.47 -7.07
CA VAL A 23 3.86 -10.65 -7.89
C VAL A 23 2.35 -10.75 -8.12
N VAL A 24 1.52 -10.24 -7.22
CA VAL A 24 0.07 -10.41 -7.31
C VAL A 24 -0.52 -9.16 -7.97
N PRO A 25 -1.33 -9.27 -9.05
CA PRO A 25 -2.06 -8.12 -9.58
C PRO A 25 -3.22 -7.80 -8.63
N PHE A 26 -2.89 -7.27 -7.46
CA PHE A 26 -3.85 -6.78 -6.48
C PHE A 26 -4.16 -5.32 -6.81
N SER A 27 -5.45 -4.98 -6.86
CA SER A 27 -5.90 -3.63 -7.23
C SER A 27 -5.79 -2.70 -6.01
N SER A 28 -4.60 -2.13 -5.82
CA SER A 28 -4.34 -1.11 -4.80
C SER A 28 -5.24 0.12 -4.93
N GLU A 29 -5.84 0.34 -6.10
CA GLU A 29 -6.85 1.37 -6.36
C GLU A 29 -8.17 1.13 -5.58
N ALA A 30 -8.59 -0.13 -5.40
CA ALA A 30 -9.82 -0.45 -4.68
C ALA A 30 -9.69 -0.14 -3.18
N LEU A 31 -8.54 -0.50 -2.59
CA LEU A 31 -8.24 -0.26 -1.18
C LEU A 31 -7.96 1.23 -0.92
N LEU A 32 -7.22 1.91 -1.80
CA LEU A 32 -7.03 3.36 -1.74
C LEU A 32 -8.38 4.10 -1.79
N THR A 33 -9.25 3.75 -2.73
CA THR A 33 -10.58 4.38 -2.88
C THR A 33 -11.46 4.11 -1.65
N PHE A 34 -11.45 2.89 -1.11
CA PHE A 34 -12.17 2.54 0.11
C PHE A 34 -11.72 3.36 1.32
N LEU A 35 -10.42 3.64 1.44
CA LEU A 35 -9.85 4.44 2.54
C LEU A 35 -10.17 5.92 2.43
N ILE A 36 -10.11 6.47 1.22
CA ILE A 36 -10.51 7.86 0.94
C ILE A 36 -12.00 8.05 1.24
N ILE A 37 -12.86 7.10 0.83
CA ILE A 37 -14.31 7.14 1.13
C ILE A 37 -14.57 7.01 2.64
N ASN A 38 -13.75 6.26 3.38
CA ASN A 38 -13.84 6.16 4.84
C ASN A 38 -13.37 7.42 5.60
N GLY A 39 -12.96 8.48 4.90
CA GLY A 39 -12.52 9.73 5.52
C GLY A 39 -11.04 9.75 5.90
N THR A 40 -10.23 8.83 5.35
CA THR A 40 -8.77 8.90 5.47
C THR A 40 -8.24 10.02 4.57
N ASP A 41 -7.32 10.81 5.11
CA ASP A 41 -6.64 11.86 4.36
C ASP A 41 -5.93 11.26 3.13
N ALA A 42 -6.36 11.71 1.95
CA ALA A 42 -5.90 11.16 0.68
C ALA A 42 -4.38 11.36 0.49
N HIS A 43 -3.81 12.45 1.00
CA HIS A 43 -2.38 12.69 0.93
C HIS A 43 -1.59 11.63 1.71
N THR A 44 -2.03 11.33 2.93
CA THR A 44 -1.40 10.31 3.77
C THR A 44 -1.54 8.91 3.16
N ALA A 45 -2.72 8.57 2.64
CA ALA A 45 -2.95 7.29 1.96
C ALA A 45 -2.05 7.13 0.73
N VAL A 46 -1.95 8.15 -0.13
CA VAL A 46 -1.10 8.12 -1.31
C VAL A 46 0.38 8.00 -0.95
N LEU A 47 0.85 8.68 0.10
CA LEU A 47 2.22 8.56 0.57
C LEU A 47 2.55 7.14 1.03
N VAL A 48 1.67 6.53 1.82
CA VAL A 48 1.86 5.16 2.33
C VAL A 48 1.76 4.13 1.20
N ALA A 49 0.81 4.28 0.28
CA ALA A 49 0.71 3.43 -0.90
C ALA A 49 1.97 3.52 -1.79
N SER A 50 2.47 4.74 -2.01
CA SER A 50 3.69 4.97 -2.80
C SER A 50 4.92 4.34 -2.16
N ALA A 51 5.05 4.43 -0.84
CA ALA A 51 6.13 3.80 -0.09
C ALA A 51 6.08 2.26 -0.17
N GLY A 52 4.88 1.67 -0.02
CA GLY A 52 4.67 0.23 -0.16
C GLY A 52 4.99 -0.26 -1.57
N ASN A 53 4.53 0.45 -2.60
CA ASN A 53 4.79 0.12 -4.01
C ASN A 53 6.27 0.24 -4.37
N TRP A 54 6.98 1.26 -3.85
CA TRP A 54 8.42 1.42 -4.08
C TRP A 54 9.24 0.29 -3.45
N LEU A 55 8.93 -0.08 -2.20
CA LEU A 55 9.60 -1.18 -1.52
C LEU A 55 9.28 -2.54 -2.16
N GLY A 56 8.05 -2.76 -2.60
CA GLY A 56 7.66 -3.98 -3.31
C GLY A 56 8.38 -4.10 -4.66
N GLY A 57 8.47 -3.00 -5.41
CA GLY A 57 9.24 -2.96 -6.66
C GLY A 57 10.74 -3.19 -6.47
N MET A 58 11.34 -2.61 -5.44
CA MET A 58 12.74 -2.87 -5.06
C MET A 58 12.95 -4.34 -4.65
N SER A 59 11.96 -4.94 -3.98
CA SER A 59 12.00 -6.36 -3.59
C SER A 59 11.94 -7.27 -4.82
N SER A 60 11.05 -7.00 -5.78
CA SER A 60 11.00 -7.73 -7.04
C SER A 60 12.24 -7.54 -7.89
N TYR A 61 12.82 -6.34 -7.90
CA TYR A 61 14.09 -6.08 -8.56
C TYR A 61 15.23 -6.88 -7.91
N ALA A 62 15.31 -6.90 -6.57
CA ALA A 62 16.32 -7.69 -5.85
C ALA A 62 16.16 -9.19 -6.09
N ILE A 63 14.92 -9.72 -6.10
CA ILE A 63 14.64 -11.11 -6.42
C ILE A 63 15.02 -11.43 -7.87
N GLY A 64 14.68 -10.56 -8.82
CA GLY A 64 15.04 -10.72 -10.23
C GLY A 64 16.55 -10.56 -10.49
N TYR A 65 17.26 -9.80 -9.67
CA TYR A 65 18.72 -9.64 -9.74
C TYR A 65 19.48 -10.82 -9.13
N LEU A 66 18.90 -11.49 -8.14
CA LEU A 66 19.46 -12.70 -7.50
C LEU A 66 19.14 -13.99 -8.26
N GLY A 67 18.29 -13.93 -9.30
CA GLY A 67 17.90 -15.04 -10.17
C GLY A 67 18.82 -15.25 -11.35
#